data_AF-A0AAU2JCJ6-F1
#
_entry.id   AF-A0AAU2JCJ6-F1
#
_cell.length_a   1.000
_cell.length_b   1.000
_cell.length_c   1.000
_cell.angle_alpha   90.00
_cell.angle_beta   90.00
_cell.angle_gamma   90.00
#
_symmetry.space_group_name_H-M   'P 1'
#
loop_
_entity.id
_entity.type
_entity.pdbx_description
1 polymer ?
#
loop_
_entity_poly.entity_id
_entity_poly.type
_entity_poly.pdbx_seq_one_letter_code
_entity_poly.pdbx_strand_id
1 'polypeptide(L)'
;MYIQATRAVWRWVTPATVAVTAGLIGPAAAVPAAAAPQDSVVHCPSEDLQTAINSAPAGGTLRVDGTCVGNFTIAKSLTVIGGKSAALDGGGSFNPAVTITGSGSQVHLKSLTITHHTANTGGGIYNTSGGI
;
A
#
# COMPACT_ATOMS: atom_id res chain seq x y z
N MET A 1 28.41 -34.47 18.52
CA MET A 1 27.37 -35.18 17.74
C MET A 1 26.94 -34.25 16.61
N TYR A 2 27.54 -34.42 15.44
CA TYR A 2 27.23 -33.68 14.21
C TYR A 2 26.21 -34.49 13.40
N ILE A 3 25.25 -33.83 12.75
CA ILE A 3 24.84 -34.09 11.36
C ILE A 3 24.18 -32.82 10.82
N GLN A 4 24.84 -32.19 9.85
CA GLN A 4 24.29 -31.29 8.84
C GLN A 4 24.02 -32.15 7.60
N ALA A 5 22.83 -32.07 7.01
CA ALA A 5 22.47 -32.70 5.73
C ALA A 5 21.27 -31.93 5.14
N THR A 6 21.16 -31.54 3.87
CA THR A 6 21.93 -31.73 2.61
C THR A 6 21.31 -30.75 1.60
N ARG A 7 22.10 -29.95 0.86
CA ARG A 7 22.42 -30.05 -0.59
C ARG A 7 21.18 -30.27 -1.48
N ALA A 8 20.93 -29.50 -2.54
CA ALA A 8 21.85 -29.31 -3.66
C ALA A 8 21.49 -28.10 -4.55
N VAL A 9 22.47 -27.23 -4.75
CA VAL A 9 22.55 -26.28 -5.87
C VAL A 9 22.93 -27.10 -7.09
N TRP A 10 22.01 -27.28 -8.04
CA TRP A 10 22.33 -28.00 -9.28
C TRP A 10 22.86 -27.01 -10.32
N ARG A 11 24.19 -26.91 -10.33
CA ARG A 11 25.00 -26.11 -11.23
C ARG A 11 25.30 -26.96 -12.47
N TRP A 12 24.50 -26.83 -13.52
CA TRP A 12 24.83 -27.37 -14.84
C TRP A 12 25.44 -26.26 -15.70
N VAL A 13 26.63 -26.53 -16.26
CA VAL A 13 27.31 -25.64 -17.19
C VAL A 13 27.55 -26.41 -18.50
N THR A 14 27.61 -25.64 -19.59
CA THR A 14 28.21 -25.87 -20.92
C THR A 14 27.28 -26.39 -22.03
N PRO A 15 27.55 -26.11 -23.34
CA PRO A 15 28.47 -25.15 -23.97
C PRO A 15 27.79 -24.21 -25.01
N ALA A 16 28.52 -23.22 -25.51
CA ALA A 16 28.12 -22.36 -26.62
C ALA A 16 28.34 -23.05 -27.99
N THR A 17 27.34 -22.97 -28.88
CA THR A 17 27.50 -23.17 -30.34
C THR A 17 26.54 -22.25 -31.09
N VAL A 18 27.08 -21.48 -32.04
CA VAL A 18 26.41 -20.50 -32.91
C VAL A 18 25.73 -21.22 -34.09
N ALA A 19 24.49 -20.86 -34.42
CA ALA A 19 23.91 -21.10 -35.75
C ALA A 19 22.88 -20.00 -36.08
N VAL A 20 23.12 -19.30 -37.20
CA VAL A 20 22.27 -18.25 -37.77
C VAL A 20 21.21 -18.90 -38.66
N THR A 21 19.92 -18.64 -38.41
CA THR A 21 18.87 -18.73 -39.44
C THR A 21 17.79 -17.67 -39.17
N ALA A 22 17.48 -16.91 -40.23
CA ALA A 22 16.52 -15.81 -40.26
C ALA A 22 15.08 -16.24 -39.96
N GLY A 23 14.35 -15.42 -39.21
CA GLY A 23 12.91 -15.55 -38.99
C GLY A 23 12.38 -14.37 -38.17
N LEU A 24 11.46 -13.61 -38.75
CA LEU A 24 10.78 -12.46 -38.15
C LEU A 24 10.16 -12.80 -36.80
N ILE A 25 10.65 -12.23 -35.70
CA ILE A 25 9.98 -12.28 -34.39
C ILE A 25 10.04 -10.86 -33.81
N GLY A 26 8.89 -10.18 -33.85
CA GLY A 26 8.73 -8.84 -33.32
C GLY A 26 9.06 -8.77 -31.82
N PRO A 27 9.39 -7.58 -31.30
CA PRO A 27 9.74 -7.42 -29.89
C PRO A 27 8.55 -7.87 -29.04
N ALA A 28 8.74 -8.96 -28.29
CA ALA A 28 7.83 -9.36 -27.24
C ALA A 28 7.82 -8.22 -26.21
N ALA A 29 6.78 -7.40 -26.23
CA ALA A 29 6.54 -6.41 -25.21
C ALA A 29 6.39 -7.15 -23.88
N ALA A 30 7.37 -6.98 -22.99
CA ALA A 30 7.28 -7.45 -21.62
C ALA A 30 6.11 -6.70 -20.96
N VAL A 31 4.95 -7.35 -20.90
CA VAL A 31 3.80 -6.82 -20.15
C VAL A 31 4.24 -6.78 -18.69
N PRO A 32 4.23 -5.62 -18.02
CA PRO A 32 4.55 -5.58 -16.60
C PRO A 32 3.59 -6.51 -15.88
N ALA A 33 4.12 -7.49 -15.15
CA ALA A 33 3.32 -8.30 -14.25
C ALA A 33 2.63 -7.32 -13.29
N ALA A 34 1.31 -7.22 -13.39
CA ALA A 34 0.52 -6.46 -12.43
C ALA A 34 0.83 -7.05 -11.05
N ALA A 35 1.57 -6.29 -10.24
CA ALA A 35 1.88 -6.68 -8.88
C ALA A 35 0.55 -6.96 -8.18
N ALA A 36 0.38 -8.18 -7.69
CA ALA A 36 -0.78 -8.55 -6.91
C ALA A 36 -0.97 -7.50 -5.79
N PRO A 37 -2.20 -7.07 -5.49
CA PRO A 37 -2.44 -6.08 -4.46
C PRO A 37 -1.80 -6.58 -3.17
N GLN A 38 -0.73 -5.91 -2.74
CA GLN A 38 -0.03 -6.25 -1.52
C GLN A 38 -0.91 -5.75 -0.37
N ASP A 39 -1.67 -6.66 0.22
CA ASP A 39 -2.43 -6.42 1.44
C ASP A 39 -1.42 -6.17 2.56
N SER A 40 -1.14 -4.89 2.80
CA SER A 40 -0.13 -4.45 3.78
C SER A 40 -0.85 -4.16 5.09
N VAL A 41 -0.46 -4.86 6.15
CA VAL A 41 -1.03 -4.66 7.50
C VAL A 41 -0.17 -3.66 8.26
N VAL A 42 -0.81 -2.68 8.89
CA VAL A 42 -0.19 -1.65 9.72
C VAL A 42 -0.67 -1.82 11.15
N HIS A 43 0.26 -2.00 12.08
CA HIS A 43 0.02 -2.18 13.50
C HIS A 43 0.39 -0.91 14.28
N CYS A 44 -0.62 -0.10 14.62
CA CYS A 44 -0.42 1.10 15.41
C CYS A 44 -0.51 0.82 16.92
N PRO A 45 0.28 1.54 17.75
CA PRO A 45 1.11 2.70 17.43
C PRO A 45 2.56 2.37 17.02
N SER A 46 2.91 1.09 16.83
CA SER A 46 4.28 0.65 16.56
C SER A 46 4.76 1.01 15.15
N GLU A 47 3.84 1.12 14.20
CA GLU A 47 4.12 1.44 12.80
C GLU A 47 3.52 2.80 12.40
N ASP A 48 4.17 3.45 11.44
CA ASP A 48 3.72 4.72 10.90
C ASP A 48 2.77 4.52 9.72
N LEU A 49 1.49 4.85 9.94
CA LEU A 49 0.46 4.71 8.92
C LEU A 49 0.71 5.60 7.69
N GLN A 50 1.31 6.78 7.85
CA GLN A 50 1.59 7.67 6.72
C GLN A 50 2.63 7.05 5.77
N THR A 51 3.67 6.43 6.32
CA THR A 51 4.69 5.70 5.56
C THR A 51 4.09 4.52 4.80
N ALA A 52 3.16 3.79 5.42
CA ALA A 52 2.44 2.71 4.76
C ALA A 52 1.54 3.21 3.62
N ILE A 53 0.81 4.32 3.81
CA ILE A 53 0.02 4.97 2.75
C ILE A 53 0.92 5.42 1.58
N ASN A 54 2.08 6.01 1.90
CA ASN A 54 3.03 6.48 0.89
C ASN A 54 3.60 5.31 0.08
N SER A 55 3.92 4.20 0.74
CA SER A 55 4.50 3.00 0.13
C SER A 55 3.47 2.14 -0.62
N ALA A 56 2.19 2.21 -0.23
CA ALA A 56 1.15 1.42 -0.87
C ALA A 56 0.99 1.77 -2.36
N PRO A 57 0.81 0.77 -3.24
CA PRO A 57 0.52 1.01 -4.64
C PRO A 57 -0.83 1.70 -4.81
N ALA A 58 -0.98 2.48 -5.89
CA ALA A 58 -2.27 3.07 -6.23
C ALA A 58 -3.31 1.96 -6.52
N GLY A 59 -4.49 2.07 -5.92
CA GLY A 59 -5.53 1.04 -5.93
C GLY A 59 -5.28 -0.10 -4.93
N GLY A 60 -4.21 -0.03 -4.13
CA GLY A 60 -3.86 -1.03 -3.13
C GLY A 60 -4.85 -1.12 -1.96
N THR A 61 -4.66 -2.15 -1.14
CA THR A 61 -5.41 -2.33 0.11
C THR A 61 -4.45 -2.31 1.29
N LEU A 62 -4.76 -1.49 2.27
CA LEU A 62 -4.05 -1.36 3.53
C LEU A 62 -4.97 -1.84 4.65
N ARG A 63 -4.50 -2.75 5.49
CA ARG A 63 -5.19 -3.12 6.74
C ARG A 63 -4.56 -2.38 7.89
N VAL A 64 -5.39 -1.89 8.81
CA VAL A 64 -4.93 -1.14 9.97
C VAL A 64 -5.47 -1.82 11.22
N ASP A 65 -4.62 -2.05 12.21
CA ASP A 65 -4.99 -2.53 13.53
C ASP A 65 -4.47 -1.58 14.62
N GLY A 66 -5.28 -1.42 15.67
CA GLY A 66 -4.99 -0.50 16.78
C GLY A 66 -5.30 0.97 16.47
N THR A 67 -4.76 1.87 17.29
CA THR A 67 -5.01 3.32 17.19
C THR A 67 -3.81 4.03 16.60
N CYS A 68 -3.96 4.56 15.38
CA CYS A 68 -2.95 5.40 14.74
C CYS A 68 -3.24 6.87 15.08
N VAL A 69 -2.31 7.52 15.78
CA VAL A 69 -2.43 8.93 16.16
C VAL A 69 -1.70 9.82 15.14
N GLY A 70 -2.41 10.78 14.56
CA GLY A 70 -1.87 11.74 13.60
C GLY A 70 -2.90 12.21 12.57
N ASN A 71 -2.42 13.03 11.63
CA ASN A 71 -3.18 13.44 10.46
C ASN A 71 -2.64 12.69 9.24
N PHE A 72 -3.53 12.03 8.50
CA PHE A 72 -3.16 11.17 7.38
C PHE A 72 -3.59 11.79 6.05
N THR A 73 -2.66 11.83 5.08
CA THR A 73 -2.92 12.36 3.74
C THR A 73 -2.88 11.24 2.70
N ILE A 74 -3.94 11.13 1.91
CA ILE A 74 -4.11 10.13 0.85
C ILE A 74 -4.24 10.84 -0.50
N ALA A 75 -3.19 10.75 -1.32
CA ALA A 75 -3.11 11.41 -2.63
C ALA A 75 -3.39 10.47 -3.82
N LYS A 76 -3.71 9.20 -3.57
CA LYS A 76 -3.91 8.15 -4.57
C LYS A 76 -5.13 7.31 -4.23
N SER A 77 -5.66 6.57 -5.21
CA SER A 77 -6.70 5.58 -4.90
C SER A 77 -6.17 4.56 -3.90
N LEU A 78 -6.91 4.30 -2.83
CA LEU A 78 -6.47 3.40 -1.77
C LEU A 78 -7.68 2.86 -1.01
N THR A 79 -7.66 1.58 -0.67
CA THR A 79 -8.62 1.00 0.27
C THR A 79 -7.93 0.84 1.62
N VAL A 80 -8.46 1.48 2.66
CA VAL A 80 -7.98 1.30 4.05
C VAL A 80 -9.07 0.57 4.82
N ILE A 81 -8.73 -0.60 5.36
CA ILE A 81 -9.63 -1.47 6.09
C ILE A 81 -9.17 -1.56 7.53
N GLY A 82 -10.03 -1.17 8.46
CA GLY A 82 -9.80 -1.35 9.87
C GLY A 82 -10.07 -2.78 10.34
N GLY A 83 -9.21 -3.27 11.22
CA GLY A 83 -9.45 -4.43 12.07
C GLY A 83 -10.44 -4.14 13.20
N LYS A 84 -10.53 -5.05 14.18
CA LYS A 84 -11.57 -5.04 15.23
C LYS A 84 -11.60 -3.80 16.12
N SER A 85 -10.51 -3.04 16.18
CA SER A 85 -10.38 -1.83 17.00
C SER A 85 -9.52 -0.78 16.32
N ALA A 86 -9.63 -0.69 14.99
CA ALA A 86 -8.83 0.24 14.22
C ALA A 86 -9.38 1.67 14.32
N ALA A 87 -8.55 2.58 14.82
CA ALA A 87 -8.89 3.97 14.99
C ALA A 87 -7.85 4.90 14.37
N LEU A 88 -8.31 5.91 13.65
CA LEU A 88 -7.51 7.04 13.17
C LEU A 88 -7.81 8.23 14.08
N ASP A 89 -6.85 8.55 14.94
CA ASP A 89 -6.99 9.57 15.97
C ASP A 89 -6.27 10.85 15.52
N GLY A 90 -6.99 11.95 15.39
CA GLY A 90 -6.43 13.23 14.94
C GLY A 90 -5.49 13.92 15.94
N GLY A 91 -5.27 13.35 17.13
CA GLY A 91 -4.36 13.86 18.16
C GLY A 91 -4.77 15.20 18.77
N GLY A 92 -6.03 15.61 18.62
CA GLY A 92 -6.53 16.93 19.00
C GLY A 92 -6.22 18.05 17.98
N SER A 93 -5.64 17.72 16.84
CA SER A 93 -5.21 18.70 15.83
C SER A 93 -6.38 19.41 15.15
N PHE A 94 -6.18 20.67 14.78
CA PHE A 94 -7.16 21.46 14.00
C PHE A 94 -7.34 20.95 12.57
N ASN A 95 -6.44 20.08 12.11
CA ASN A 95 -6.55 19.43 10.81
C ASN A 95 -7.47 18.21 10.87
N PRO A 96 -8.16 17.87 9.75
CA PRO A 96 -8.89 16.62 9.62
C PRO A 96 -7.97 15.42 9.90
N ALA A 97 -8.49 14.39 10.57
CA ALA A 97 -7.72 13.16 10.80
C ALA A 97 -7.33 12.49 9.48
N VAL A 98 -8.18 12.56 8.46
CA VAL A 98 -7.91 12.07 7.11
C VAL A 98 -8.14 13.18 6.08
N THR A 99 -7.14 13.43 5.24
CA THR A 99 -7.22 14.38 4.13
C THR A 99 -6.98 13.63 2.81
N ILE A 100 -7.90 13.79 1.85
CA ILE A 100 -7.80 13.18 0.52
C ILE A 100 -7.49 14.30 -0.47
N THR A 101 -6.34 14.22 -1.14
CA THR A 101 -5.85 15.26 -2.06
C THR A 101 -5.74 14.80 -3.52
N GLY A 102 -5.92 13.50 -3.77
CA GLY A 102 -5.77 12.93 -5.11
C GLY A 102 -6.93 13.28 -6.04
N SER A 103 -6.68 14.06 -7.08
CA SER A 103 -7.67 14.35 -8.13
C SER A 103 -8.13 13.07 -8.82
N GLY A 104 -9.45 12.82 -8.84
CA GLY A 104 -10.02 11.61 -9.43
C GLY A 104 -9.68 10.31 -8.71
N SER A 105 -9.10 10.39 -7.50
CA SER A 105 -8.77 9.22 -6.69
C SER A 105 -9.99 8.66 -5.96
N GLN A 106 -10.06 7.34 -5.87
CA GLN A 106 -11.09 6.64 -5.11
C GLN A 106 -10.48 6.11 -3.81
N VAL A 107 -10.92 6.67 -2.68
CA VAL A 107 -10.48 6.25 -1.35
C VAL A 107 -11.64 5.55 -0.66
N HIS A 108 -11.42 4.30 -0.27
CA HIS A 108 -12.39 3.51 0.48
C HIS A 108 -11.91 3.33 1.91
N LEU A 109 -12.59 3.96 2.87
CA LEU A 109 -12.37 3.74 4.30
C LEU A 109 -13.44 2.76 4.79
N LYS A 110 -13.02 1.60 5.30
CA LYS A 110 -13.94 0.54 5.75
C LYS A 110 -13.61 0.12 7.18
N SER A 111 -14.63 -0.02 8.03
CA SER A 111 -14.47 -0.55 9.40
C SER A 111 -13.46 0.21 10.26
N LEU A 112 -13.35 1.53 10.09
CA LEU A 112 -12.44 2.39 10.85
C LEU A 112 -13.26 3.34 11.74
N THR A 113 -12.73 3.64 12.91
CA THR A 113 -13.23 4.75 13.74
C THR A 113 -12.32 5.96 13.52
N ILE A 114 -12.90 7.15 13.35
CA ILE A 114 -12.13 8.39 13.22
C ILE A 114 -12.48 9.29 14.40
N THR A 115 -11.48 9.68 15.20
CA THR A 115 -11.70 10.37 16.48
C THR A 115 -10.74 11.53 16.68
N HIS A 116 -11.03 12.34 17.71
CA HIS A 116 -10.13 13.33 18.29
C HIS A 116 -9.45 14.27 17.28
N HIS A 117 -10.20 14.74 16.28
CA HIS A 117 -9.83 15.88 15.47
C HIS A 117 -10.63 17.10 15.93
N THR A 118 -10.11 18.31 15.75
CA THR A 118 -10.80 19.58 16.06
C THR A 118 -11.10 20.41 14.81
N ALA A 119 -10.97 19.79 13.63
CA ALA A 119 -11.30 20.42 12.36
C ALA A 119 -12.76 20.89 12.32
N ASN A 120 -12.95 22.14 11.88
CA ASN A 120 -14.26 22.74 11.65
C ASN A 120 -14.93 22.27 10.35
N THR A 121 -14.24 21.44 9.55
CA THR A 121 -14.67 21.00 8.23
C THR A 121 -14.46 19.50 8.09
N GLY A 122 -15.42 18.80 7.44
CA GLY A 122 -15.28 17.40 7.05
C GLY A 122 -15.49 16.35 8.15
N GLY A 123 -15.78 16.73 9.40
CA GLY A 123 -16.07 15.75 10.47
C GLY A 123 -14.97 14.70 10.67
N GLY A 124 -13.72 15.09 10.39
CA GLY A 124 -12.53 14.23 10.47
C GLY A 124 -12.04 13.70 9.14
N ILE A 125 -12.84 13.77 8.08
CA ILE A 125 -12.45 13.42 6.71
C ILE A 125 -12.66 14.61 5.79
N TYR A 126 -11.60 15.10 5.15
CA TYR A 126 -11.68 16.20 4.19
C TYR A 126 -11.18 15.76 2.82
N ASN A 127 -12.06 15.78 1.82
CA ASN A 127 -11.69 15.54 0.43
C ASN A 127 -11.55 16.88 -0.30
N THR A 128 -10.32 17.30 -0.60
CA THR A 128 -10.03 18.59 -1.24
C THR A 128 -10.38 18.63 -2.72
N SER A 129 -10.61 17.45 -3.32
CA SER A 129 -10.87 17.30 -4.77
C SER A 129 -12.36 17.08 -5.09
N GLY A 130 -13.22 17.01 -4.06
CA GLY A 130 -14.66 17.00 -4.25
C GLY A 130 -15.15 18.39 -4.60
N GLY A 131 -15.68 18.58 -5.81
CA GLY A 131 -16.48 19.77 -6.12
C GLY A 131 -17.72 19.80 -5.22
N ILE A 132 -18.02 20.97 -4.67
CA ILE A 132 -19.25 21.24 -3.89
C ILE A 132 -20.47 21.35 -4.79
#